data_AF-A0A947GNV4-F1
#
_entry.id   AF-A0A947GNV4-F1
#
_cell.length_a   1.000
_cell.length_b   1.000
_cell.length_c   1.000
_cell.angle_alpha   90.00
_cell.angle_beta   90.00
_cell.angle_gamma   90.00
#
_symmetry.space_group_name_H-M   'P 1'
#
loop_
_entity.id
_entity.type
_entity.pdbx_description
1 polymer ?
#
loop_
_entity_poly.entity_id
_entity_poly.type
_entity_poly.pdbx_seq_one_letter_code
_entity_poly.pdbx_strand_id
1 'polypeptide(L)'
;MKLLSRIVVLMCASTLNIIGGNGLSEAASALPTVSGNNPFFTHVTNGYSTADRLFASNTITSTIEFTPPVLTDRDRPRSGNRYGGASRGCAIPGEPSLTNKLIALVPATEASSSKPELSLTTEAYPSFWFHIPYALDDDIALEFVLENEEGNKVYQTKYIFNTDKPGIIKFSLPEMSPPLSIGTSYQWYFSVYCNSSTQTISDHVHGWIARTNISGNLEARLENASTLEKASAYADNGIWQETLTTLGELYRAEPQNNIAKFNWQNLLATIDLQDIAEVPLLECCDTTVSLDLSGN
;
A
#
# COMPACT_ATOMS: atom_id res chain seq x y z
N MET A 1 -24.60 55.66 9.02
CA MET A 1 -23.79 55.17 7.88
C MET A 1 -23.88 53.65 7.90
N LYS A 2 -24.78 53.00 7.14
CA LYS A 2 -24.61 52.47 5.76
C LYS A 2 -23.21 51.80 5.61
N LEU A 3 -23.04 50.52 5.30
CA LEU A 3 -23.75 49.68 4.33
C LEU A 3 -23.90 48.22 4.79
N LEU A 4 -25.02 47.62 4.35
CA LEU A 4 -25.34 46.20 4.31
C LEU A 4 -24.66 45.54 3.08
N SER A 5 -24.20 44.29 3.21
CA SER A 5 -23.96 43.41 2.07
C SER A 5 -24.84 42.16 2.23
N ARG A 6 -25.82 42.02 1.32
CA ARG A 6 -26.69 40.85 1.17
C ARG A 6 -26.10 39.97 0.06
N ILE A 7 -25.80 38.71 0.35
CA ILE A 7 -25.52 37.70 -0.66
C ILE A 7 -26.81 36.93 -0.94
N VAL A 8 -27.14 36.87 -2.24
CA VAL A 8 -28.32 36.26 -2.83
C VAL A 8 -28.10 34.75 -2.97
N VAL A 9 -29.03 33.97 -2.42
CA VAL A 9 -29.16 32.52 -2.64
C VAL A 9 -29.87 32.33 -3.98
N LEU A 10 -29.21 31.69 -4.95
CA LEU A 10 -29.84 31.24 -6.19
C LEU A 10 -30.23 29.76 -6.03
N MET A 11 -31.52 29.51 -5.85
CA MET A 11 -32.11 28.19 -6.03
C MET A 11 -32.34 27.95 -7.52
N CYS A 12 -31.88 26.82 -8.05
CA CYS A 12 -32.30 26.31 -9.35
C CYS A 12 -33.13 25.05 -9.12
N ALA A 13 -34.45 25.18 -9.24
CA ALA A 13 -35.40 24.09 -9.30
C ALA A 13 -35.86 23.95 -10.74
N SER A 14 -35.84 22.74 -11.29
CA SER A 14 -36.51 22.41 -12.55
C SER A 14 -36.99 20.96 -12.47
N THR A 15 -38.31 20.79 -12.47
CA THR A 15 -39.02 19.51 -12.57
C THR A 15 -39.93 19.51 -13.80
N LEU A 16 -40.21 18.27 -14.26
CA LEU A 16 -41.21 17.79 -15.22
C LEU A 16 -40.92 17.89 -16.73
N ASN A 17 -40.82 16.72 -17.41
CA ASN A 17 -42.01 16.05 -17.95
C ASN A 17 -41.75 14.61 -18.43
N ILE A 18 -42.74 13.73 -18.19
CA ILE A 18 -42.88 12.36 -18.69
C ILE A 18 -43.95 12.34 -19.79
N ILE A 19 -43.65 11.74 -20.95
CA ILE A 19 -44.54 11.05 -21.91
C ILE A 19 -43.60 10.06 -22.64
N GLY A 20 -43.76 8.73 -22.74
CA GLY A 20 -44.92 7.87 -22.86
C GLY A 20 -45.07 7.41 -24.33
N GLY A 21 -44.65 6.18 -24.71
CA GLY A 21 -44.97 5.66 -26.04
C GLY A 21 -44.14 4.46 -26.52
N ASN A 22 -44.80 3.30 -26.62
CA ASN A 22 -44.29 1.99 -27.05
C ASN A 22 -43.99 1.90 -28.55
N GLY A 23 -43.12 0.97 -28.95
CA GLY A 23 -42.97 0.56 -30.35
C GLY A 23 -41.97 -0.58 -30.56
N LEU A 24 -42.51 -1.81 -30.61
CA LEU A 24 -41.85 -3.06 -31.01
C LEU A 24 -41.44 -3.01 -32.49
N SER A 25 -40.29 -3.61 -32.85
CA SER A 25 -40.19 -4.60 -33.95
C SER A 25 -38.75 -5.10 -34.13
N GLU A 26 -38.63 -6.41 -34.21
CA GLU A 26 -37.50 -7.21 -34.68
C GLU A 26 -37.20 -6.99 -36.18
N ALA A 27 -35.94 -7.24 -36.58
CA ALA A 27 -35.49 -7.88 -37.84
C ALA A 27 -33.94 -7.95 -37.80
N ALA A 28 -33.29 -9.07 -37.48
CA ALA A 28 -33.07 -10.27 -38.30
C ALA A 28 -32.30 -10.03 -39.62
N SER A 29 -31.00 -10.40 -39.57
CA SER A 29 -30.21 -11.15 -40.58
C SER A 29 -30.23 -10.76 -42.07
N ALA A 30 -29.04 -10.49 -42.64
CA ALA A 30 -28.47 -11.29 -43.74
C ALA A 30 -27.08 -10.78 -44.19
N LEU A 31 -26.14 -11.71 -44.33
CA LEU A 31 -24.86 -11.55 -45.06
C LEU A 31 -25.10 -11.52 -46.58
N PRO A 32 -24.12 -11.05 -47.37
CA PRO A 32 -23.88 -11.66 -48.67
C PRO A 32 -22.44 -12.11 -48.85
N THR A 33 -22.30 -13.35 -49.31
CA THR A 33 -21.10 -13.95 -49.91
C THR A 33 -21.27 -14.03 -51.43
N VAL A 34 -20.31 -13.52 -52.21
CA VAL A 34 -20.07 -13.79 -53.65
C VAL A 34 -18.56 -13.54 -53.86
N SER A 35 -17.64 -14.49 -54.09
CA SER A 35 -17.44 -15.51 -55.14
C SER A 35 -17.23 -14.96 -56.57
N GLY A 36 -16.00 -15.03 -57.10
CA GLY A 36 -15.75 -14.99 -58.55
C GLY A 36 -14.42 -14.36 -58.98
N ASN A 37 -13.53 -15.20 -59.52
CA ASN A 37 -12.20 -14.89 -60.05
C ASN A 37 -12.19 -14.12 -61.40
N ASN A 38 -11.09 -13.39 -61.65
CA ASN A 38 -10.11 -13.50 -62.76
C ASN A 38 -9.71 -12.13 -63.40
N PRO A 39 -8.64 -12.05 -64.23
CA PRO A 39 -7.40 -11.34 -63.92
C PRO A 39 -7.16 -10.13 -64.87
N PHE A 40 -6.19 -9.26 -64.58
CA PHE A 40 -5.22 -8.69 -65.55
C PHE A 40 -4.32 -7.64 -64.88
N PHE A 41 -3.03 -7.77 -65.16
CA PHE A 41 -1.90 -6.95 -64.73
C PHE A 41 -1.97 -5.49 -65.22
N THR A 42 -1.59 -4.54 -64.37
CA THR A 42 -0.64 -3.45 -64.74
C THR A 42 0.15 -3.00 -63.50
N HIS A 43 1.48 -2.98 -63.65
CA HIS A 43 2.46 -2.42 -62.71
C HIS A 43 2.23 -0.92 -62.47
N VAL A 44 2.18 -0.50 -61.20
CA VAL A 44 2.62 0.83 -60.77
C VAL A 44 3.47 0.66 -59.52
N THR A 45 4.77 0.85 -59.67
CA THR A 45 5.70 1.06 -58.58
C THR A 45 5.52 2.48 -58.05
N ASN A 46 5.02 2.64 -56.84
CA ASN A 46 5.25 3.85 -56.06
C ASN A 46 5.63 3.43 -54.65
N GLY A 47 6.92 3.63 -54.35
CA GLY A 47 7.48 3.41 -53.03
C GLY A 47 6.85 4.38 -52.03
N TYR A 48 6.34 3.82 -50.95
CA TYR A 48 6.16 4.53 -49.70
C TYR A 48 6.92 3.77 -48.62
N SER A 49 8.07 4.37 -48.27
CA SER A 49 8.66 4.44 -46.95
C SER A 49 8.23 3.38 -45.94
N THR A 50 9.16 2.48 -45.62
CA THR A 50 9.12 1.53 -44.50
C THR A 50 9.31 2.19 -43.13
N ALA A 51 8.70 3.35 -42.89
CA ALA A 51 8.79 4.06 -41.61
C ALA A 51 7.42 4.59 -41.21
N ASP A 52 6.55 3.68 -40.77
CA ASP A 52 5.45 3.93 -39.82
C ASP A 52 4.82 2.59 -39.42
N ARG A 53 5.67 1.66 -38.95
CA ARG A 53 5.21 0.68 -37.96
C ARG A 53 5.50 1.32 -36.62
N LEU A 54 4.52 2.08 -36.14
CA LEU A 54 4.46 2.57 -34.76
C LEU A 54 4.81 1.40 -33.85
N PHE A 55 5.90 1.58 -33.12
CA PHE A 55 6.33 0.72 -32.04
C PHE A 55 5.21 0.68 -31.00
N ALA A 56 4.36 -0.33 -31.08
CA ALA A 56 3.69 -0.83 -29.89
C ALA A 56 4.79 -1.42 -29.02
N SER A 57 5.42 -0.57 -28.21
CA SER A 57 6.20 -1.04 -27.07
C SER A 57 5.22 -1.80 -26.19
N ASN A 58 5.15 -3.12 -26.37
CA ASN A 58 4.68 -4.02 -25.33
C ASN A 58 5.69 -3.91 -24.18
N THR A 59 5.62 -2.83 -23.40
CA THR A 59 6.08 -2.88 -22.02
C THR A 59 5.15 -3.84 -21.33
N ILE A 60 5.51 -5.12 -21.34
CA ILE A 60 4.95 -6.11 -20.44
C ILE A 60 5.32 -5.57 -19.06
N THR A 61 4.38 -4.89 -18.40
CA THR A 61 4.47 -4.56 -16.98
C THR A 61 4.44 -5.89 -16.25
N SER A 62 5.63 -6.47 -16.03
CA SER A 62 5.77 -7.66 -15.19
C SER A 62 5.20 -7.31 -13.84
N THR A 63 4.12 -7.99 -13.49
CA THR A 63 3.44 -7.79 -12.22
C THR A 63 4.30 -8.40 -11.13
N ILE A 64 4.58 -7.64 -10.08
CA ILE A 64 5.31 -8.16 -8.92
C ILE A 64 4.33 -8.97 -8.07
N GLU A 65 4.53 -10.29 -8.06
CA GLU A 65 3.81 -11.22 -7.20
C GLU A 65 4.66 -11.57 -5.97
N PHE A 66 4.05 -11.56 -4.80
CA PHE A 66 4.72 -11.93 -3.56
C PHE A 66 4.56 -13.43 -3.30
N THR A 67 5.68 -14.14 -3.17
CA THR A 67 5.68 -15.55 -2.77
C THR A 67 5.97 -15.64 -1.27
N PRO A 68 4.98 -15.93 -0.41
CA PRO A 68 5.22 -16.02 1.03
C PRO A 68 6.22 -17.15 1.35
N PRO A 69 7.10 -16.96 2.34
CA PRO A 69 8.03 -18.01 2.74
C PRO A 69 7.27 -19.21 3.32
N VAL A 70 7.78 -20.41 3.08
CA VAL A 70 7.23 -21.62 3.72
C VAL A 70 7.69 -21.64 5.18
N LEU A 71 6.80 -21.21 6.08
CA LEU A 71 7.07 -21.22 7.52
C LEU A 71 6.78 -22.59 8.12
N THR A 72 7.71 -23.10 8.94
CA THR A 72 7.43 -24.28 9.77
C THR A 72 6.46 -23.90 10.89
N ASP A 73 5.74 -24.86 11.47
CA ASP A 73 4.80 -24.59 12.58
C ASP A 73 5.48 -23.94 13.80
N ARG A 74 6.80 -24.08 13.95
CA ARG A 74 7.58 -23.44 15.02
C ARG A 74 7.84 -21.96 14.74
N ASP A 75 7.97 -21.60 13.47
CA ASP A 75 8.28 -20.24 13.01
C ASP A 75 7.00 -19.43 12.76
N ARG A 76 5.83 -20.07 12.85
CA ARG A 76 4.54 -19.38 12.73
C ARG A 76 4.26 -18.58 13.99
N PRO A 77 4.04 -17.26 13.86
CA PRO A 77 3.70 -16.45 15.02
C PRO A 77 2.37 -16.89 15.61
N ARG A 78 2.34 -17.04 16.93
CA ARG A 78 1.17 -17.56 17.67
C ARG A 78 0.04 -16.54 17.78
N SER A 79 0.35 -15.26 17.61
CA SER A 79 -0.57 -14.14 17.72
C SER A 79 -0.12 -12.97 16.86
N GLY A 80 -1.08 -12.16 16.46
CA GLY A 80 -0.89 -10.96 15.67
C GLY A 80 -2.25 -10.31 15.45
N ASN A 81 -2.26 -9.00 15.23
CA ASN A 81 -3.45 -8.26 14.87
C ASN A 81 -3.14 -7.25 13.79
N ARG A 82 -3.61 -7.52 12.57
CA ARG A 82 -3.35 -6.68 11.41
C ARG A 82 -4.24 -5.44 11.36
N TYR A 83 -5.46 -5.56 11.86
CA TYR A 83 -6.46 -4.50 11.86
C TYR A 83 -6.67 -3.97 13.28
N GLY A 84 -6.58 -2.66 13.45
CA GLY A 84 -7.00 -1.98 14.65
C GLY A 84 -8.44 -2.35 15.03
N GLY A 85 -8.69 -2.30 16.33
CA GLY A 85 -9.98 -2.65 16.91
C GLY A 85 -10.96 -1.48 16.88
N ALA A 86 -11.75 -1.37 17.94
CA ALA A 86 -12.57 -0.18 18.15
C ALA A 86 -11.65 0.96 18.65
N SER A 87 -11.44 1.96 17.81
CA SER A 87 -10.62 3.13 18.15
C SER A 87 -11.36 3.98 19.20
N ARG A 88 -10.94 3.88 20.47
CA ARG A 88 -11.57 4.66 21.55
C ARG A 88 -11.06 6.09 21.49
N GLY A 89 -11.95 7.04 21.20
CA GLY A 89 -11.60 8.47 21.20
C GLY A 89 -11.06 9.02 19.89
N CYS A 90 -10.79 8.18 18.88
CA CYS A 90 -10.50 8.64 17.53
C CYS A 90 -11.82 8.95 16.79
N ALA A 91 -11.92 10.12 16.18
CA ALA A 91 -13.05 10.43 15.32
C ALA A 91 -12.90 9.69 13.98
N ILE A 92 -13.71 8.65 13.77
CA ILE A 92 -13.81 7.95 12.49
C ILE A 92 -15.10 8.39 11.80
N PRO A 93 -15.03 9.12 10.68
CA PRO A 93 -16.23 9.43 9.91
C PRO A 93 -16.69 8.20 9.11
N GLY A 94 -17.97 7.83 9.26
CA GLY A 94 -18.67 6.91 8.36
C GLY A 94 -18.83 5.46 8.82
N GLU A 95 -19.33 4.63 7.90
CA GLU A 95 -19.62 3.20 8.11
C GLU A 95 -18.33 2.36 8.21
N PRO A 96 -18.40 1.13 8.77
CA PRO A 96 -17.25 0.23 8.84
C PRO A 96 -16.65 -0.06 7.44
N SER A 97 -15.40 0.36 7.22
CA SER A 97 -14.64 0.17 5.97
C SER A 97 -13.15 -0.07 6.31
N LEU A 98 -12.36 -0.67 5.41
CA LEU A 98 -10.90 -0.78 5.57
C LEU A 98 -10.22 0.60 5.63
N THR A 99 -10.73 1.57 4.88
CA THR A 99 -10.28 2.97 4.94
C THR A 99 -10.52 3.62 6.30
N ASN A 100 -11.34 3.00 7.15
CA ASN A 100 -11.71 3.46 8.48
C ASN A 100 -11.04 2.65 9.60
N LYS A 101 -9.99 1.87 9.29
CA LYS A 101 -9.24 1.06 10.26
C LYS A 101 -7.75 1.39 10.28
N LEU A 102 -7.14 1.30 11.46
CA LEU A 102 -5.69 1.21 11.57
C LEU A 102 -5.26 -0.13 10.95
N ILE A 103 -4.30 -0.13 10.02
CA ILE A 103 -3.89 -1.37 9.33
C ILE A 103 -2.37 -1.47 9.31
N ALA A 104 -1.82 -2.60 9.70
CA ALA A 104 -0.44 -2.96 9.40
C ALA A 104 -0.34 -3.57 8.00
N LEU A 105 0.52 -2.99 7.15
CA LEU A 105 0.76 -3.50 5.79
C LEU A 105 1.76 -4.65 5.85
N VAL A 106 1.27 -5.79 6.34
CA VAL A 106 2.00 -7.05 6.48
C VAL A 106 1.22 -8.17 5.77
N PRO A 107 1.90 -9.26 5.35
CA PRO A 107 1.23 -10.36 4.68
C PRO A 107 0.27 -11.06 5.65
N ALA A 108 -0.80 -11.60 5.10
CA ALA A 108 -1.77 -12.41 5.83
C ALA A 108 -2.18 -13.59 4.95
N THR A 109 -2.55 -14.71 5.58
CA THR A 109 -3.09 -15.86 4.82
C THR A 109 -4.56 -15.66 4.49
N GLU A 110 -4.99 -16.27 3.40
CA GLU A 110 -6.40 -16.52 3.05
C GLU A 110 -7.19 -17.15 4.21
N ALA A 111 -6.53 -18.00 5.01
CA ALA A 111 -7.16 -18.67 6.15
C ALA A 111 -7.50 -17.70 7.30
N SER A 112 -6.83 -16.55 7.40
CA SER A 112 -7.10 -15.54 8.41
C SER A 112 -6.47 -14.18 8.04
N SER A 113 -7.17 -13.39 7.23
CA SER A 113 -6.75 -12.04 6.82
C SER A 113 -6.50 -11.06 7.99
N SER A 114 -7.06 -11.36 9.17
CA SER A 114 -6.88 -10.55 10.39
C SER A 114 -5.61 -10.90 11.18
N LYS A 115 -5.01 -12.07 10.95
CA LYS A 115 -3.79 -12.50 11.62
C LYS A 115 -2.61 -12.32 10.68
N PRO A 116 -1.67 -11.41 11.00
CA PRO A 116 -0.49 -11.22 10.18
C PRO A 116 0.39 -12.47 10.25
N GLU A 117 1.05 -12.77 9.13
CA GLU A 117 2.13 -13.74 9.08
C GLU A 117 3.45 -13.12 9.55
N LEU A 118 4.48 -13.97 9.71
CA LEU A 118 5.83 -13.50 9.93
C LEU A 118 6.34 -12.75 8.68
N SER A 119 6.66 -11.48 8.83
CA SER A 119 7.37 -10.73 7.78
C SER A 119 8.87 -11.02 7.85
N LEU A 120 9.50 -11.23 6.70
CA LEU A 120 10.96 -11.32 6.62
C LEU A 120 11.58 -9.98 6.21
N THR A 121 12.78 -9.74 6.72
CA THR A 121 13.68 -8.66 6.31
C THR A 121 15.11 -9.15 6.23
N THR A 122 15.94 -8.53 5.40
CA THR A 122 17.40 -8.68 5.36
C THR A 122 18.13 -7.57 6.12
N GLU A 123 17.47 -6.44 6.34
CA GLU A 123 18.03 -5.27 6.99
C GLU A 123 18.18 -5.44 8.52
N ALA A 124 19.24 -4.82 9.06
CA ALA A 124 19.41 -4.69 10.51
C ALA A 124 18.41 -3.71 11.13
N TYR A 125 17.93 -2.77 10.32
CA TYR A 125 17.11 -1.62 10.70
C TYR A 125 15.91 -1.51 9.74
N PRO A 126 14.96 -2.45 9.81
CA PRO A 126 13.90 -2.56 8.81
C PRO A 126 12.91 -1.40 8.87
N SER A 127 12.15 -1.27 7.78
CA SER A 127 10.99 -0.38 7.71
C SER A 127 9.68 -1.14 7.88
N PHE A 128 8.70 -0.46 8.48
CA PHE A 128 7.34 -0.92 8.74
C PHE A 128 6.35 0.07 8.13
N TRP A 129 5.20 -0.41 7.67
CA TRP A 129 4.22 0.43 6.99
C TRP A 129 2.83 0.27 7.61
N PHE A 130 2.17 1.40 7.86
CA PHE A 130 0.89 1.46 8.56
C PHE A 130 -0.08 2.40 7.87
N HIS A 131 -1.34 2.00 7.71
CA HIS A 131 -2.44 2.89 7.33
C HIS A 131 -3.09 3.47 8.59
N ILE A 132 -3.13 4.80 8.66
CA ILE A 132 -3.80 5.57 9.72
C ILE A 132 -5.11 6.13 9.14
N PRO A 133 -6.28 5.74 9.68
CA PRO A 133 -7.58 6.06 9.07
C PRO A 133 -8.18 7.39 9.55
N TYR A 134 -7.51 8.12 10.44
CA TYR A 134 -8.03 9.33 11.08
C TYR A 134 -7.01 10.47 11.04
N ALA A 135 -7.53 11.69 11.16
CA ALA A 135 -6.71 12.85 11.46
C ALA A 135 -6.12 12.72 12.87
N LEU A 136 -4.93 13.29 13.07
CA LEU A 136 -4.22 13.33 14.34
C LEU A 136 -3.75 14.76 14.58
N ASP A 137 -4.12 15.31 15.73
CA ASP A 137 -3.90 16.71 16.12
C ASP A 137 -3.21 16.87 17.47
N ASP A 138 -2.41 15.87 17.87
CA ASP A 138 -1.87 15.72 19.22
C ASP A 138 -0.33 15.71 19.28
N ASP A 139 0.21 16.26 20.37
CA ASP A 139 1.67 16.37 20.61
C ASP A 139 2.39 15.01 20.65
N ILE A 140 1.71 13.91 21.01
CA ILE A 140 2.24 12.54 20.90
C ILE A 140 1.11 11.64 20.44
N ALA A 141 1.19 11.21 19.17
CA ALA A 141 0.12 10.45 18.54
C ALA A 141 0.47 8.99 18.31
N LEU A 142 1.76 8.65 18.11
CA LEU A 142 2.18 7.31 17.71
C LEU A 142 3.19 6.73 18.70
N GLU A 143 3.11 5.43 18.95
CA GLU A 143 4.13 4.66 19.67
C GLU A 143 4.49 3.40 18.90
N PHE A 144 5.79 3.11 18.84
CA PHE A 144 6.31 1.87 18.31
C PHE A 144 7.11 1.16 19.39
N VAL A 145 6.83 -0.14 19.57
CA VAL A 145 7.55 -1.02 20.51
C VAL A 145 8.03 -2.24 19.75
N LEU A 146 9.27 -2.64 19.99
CA LEU A 146 9.84 -3.88 19.51
C LEU A 146 10.31 -4.71 20.71
N GLU A 147 9.89 -5.97 20.73
CA GLU A 147 10.22 -6.96 21.75
C GLU A 147 10.96 -8.13 21.11
N ASN A 148 11.89 -8.74 21.85
CA ASN A 148 12.51 -10.00 21.46
C ASN A 148 11.60 -11.20 21.80
N GLU A 149 12.05 -12.41 21.49
CA GLU A 149 11.28 -13.65 21.74
C GLU A 149 10.99 -13.93 23.22
N GLU A 150 11.74 -13.31 24.14
CA GLU A 150 11.53 -13.42 25.58
C GLU A 150 10.50 -12.41 26.10
N GLY A 151 9.99 -11.52 25.24
CA GLY A 151 9.11 -10.42 25.61
C GLY A 151 9.83 -9.20 26.20
N ASN A 152 11.17 -9.16 26.10
CA ASN A 152 11.94 -8.00 26.54
C ASN A 152 11.90 -6.91 25.47
N LYS A 153 11.56 -5.68 25.87
CA LYS A 153 11.60 -4.51 24.97
C LYS A 153 13.04 -4.24 24.54
N VAL A 154 13.29 -4.34 23.24
CA VAL A 154 14.59 -4.01 22.62
C VAL A 154 14.60 -2.59 22.05
N TYR A 155 13.44 -2.05 21.72
CA TYR A 155 13.28 -0.69 21.26
C TYR A 155 11.88 -0.17 21.59
N GLN A 156 11.78 1.08 22.00
CA GLN A 156 10.51 1.77 22.21
C GLN A 156 10.69 3.25 21.90
N THR A 157 9.70 3.83 21.24
CA THR A 157 9.72 5.24 20.87
C THR A 157 8.31 5.78 20.71
N LYS A 158 8.17 7.09 20.92
CA LYS A 158 6.93 7.82 20.70
C LYS A 158 7.20 8.98 19.74
N TYR A 159 6.26 9.22 18.83
CA TYR A 159 6.38 10.26 17.82
C TYR A 159 5.23 11.25 17.88
N ILE A 160 5.61 12.50 17.65
CA ILE A 160 4.70 13.57 17.27
C ILE A 160 4.38 13.34 15.80
N PHE A 161 3.10 13.17 15.49
CA PHE A 161 2.65 13.03 14.11
C PHE A 161 1.31 13.71 13.94
N ASN A 162 1.32 14.79 13.16
CA ASN A 162 0.16 15.62 12.91
C ASN A 162 -0.24 15.45 11.45
N THR A 163 -1.49 15.06 11.23
CA THR A 163 -2.06 14.95 9.88
C THR A 163 -3.52 15.34 9.92
N ASP A 164 -3.95 16.12 8.93
CA ASP A 164 -5.36 16.47 8.73
C ASP A 164 -6.13 15.40 7.93
N LYS A 165 -5.43 14.37 7.43
CA LYS A 165 -5.97 13.37 6.51
C LYS A 165 -5.50 11.95 6.84
N PRO A 166 -6.35 10.94 6.56
CA PRO A 166 -5.93 9.55 6.55
C PRO A 166 -4.82 9.30 5.52
N GLY A 167 -3.97 8.31 5.79
CA GLY A 167 -2.91 7.93 4.86
C GLY A 167 -2.04 6.79 5.36
N ILE A 168 -1.13 6.36 4.48
CA ILE A 168 -0.14 5.33 4.76
C ILE A 168 1.17 6.00 5.14
N ILE A 169 1.76 5.58 6.25
CA ILE A 169 3.05 6.05 6.73
C ILE A 169 4.08 4.91 6.72
N LYS A 170 5.35 5.31 6.61
CA LYS A 170 6.50 4.44 6.84
C LYS A 170 7.11 4.79 8.20
N PHE A 171 7.46 3.77 8.97
CA PHE A 171 8.27 3.86 10.18
C PHE A 171 9.56 3.06 9.99
N SER A 172 10.72 3.68 10.08
CA SER A 172 12.02 2.99 9.95
C SER A 172 12.67 2.84 11.32
N LEU A 173 13.13 1.62 11.63
CA LEU A 173 13.90 1.39 12.84
C LEU A 173 15.21 2.22 12.75
N PRO A 174 15.56 3.04 13.75
CA PRO A 174 16.71 3.94 13.61
C PRO A 174 18.04 3.19 13.73
N GLU A 175 19.06 3.62 13.00
CA GLU A 175 20.40 3.01 13.08
C GLU A 175 21.06 3.12 14.47
N MET A 176 20.58 4.04 15.32
CA MET A 176 21.04 4.17 16.71
C MET A 176 20.41 3.14 17.67
N SER A 177 19.36 2.43 17.23
CA SER A 177 18.75 1.36 18.01
C SER A 177 19.56 0.07 17.93
N PRO A 178 19.31 -0.93 18.79
CA PRO A 178 19.94 -2.25 18.64
C PRO A 178 19.56 -2.89 17.28
N PRO A 179 20.54 -3.36 16.49
CA PRO A 179 20.25 -4.01 15.21
C PRO A 179 19.55 -5.36 15.41
N LEU A 180 18.67 -5.73 14.46
CA LEU A 180 18.07 -7.05 14.48
C LEU A 180 19.11 -8.13 14.18
N SER A 181 19.08 -9.22 14.95
CA SER A 181 19.98 -10.36 14.76
C SER A 181 19.46 -11.29 13.67
N ILE A 182 20.37 -11.76 12.80
CA ILE A 182 20.03 -12.73 11.76
C ILE A 182 19.52 -14.03 12.42
N GLY A 183 18.45 -14.59 11.87
CA GLY A 183 17.80 -15.81 12.34
C GLY A 183 16.96 -15.63 13.60
N THR A 184 16.74 -14.39 14.06
CA THR A 184 15.96 -14.08 15.26
C THR A 184 14.63 -13.43 14.89
N SER A 185 13.56 -13.84 15.58
CA SER A 185 12.25 -13.20 15.44
C SER A 185 12.02 -12.14 16.52
N TYR A 186 11.28 -11.11 16.17
CA TYR A 186 10.90 -10.01 17.05
C TYR A 186 9.41 -9.75 16.91
N GLN A 187 8.77 -9.36 18.00
CA GLN A 187 7.38 -8.92 17.99
C GLN A 187 7.34 -7.39 18.03
N TRP A 188 6.61 -6.79 17.11
CA TRP A 188 6.43 -5.34 17.06
C TRP A 188 4.98 -4.97 17.40
N TYR A 189 4.81 -3.79 17.98
CA TYR A 189 3.53 -3.18 18.30
C TYR A 189 3.54 -1.74 17.80
N PHE A 190 2.45 -1.34 17.18
CA PHE A 190 2.20 0.02 16.76
C PHE A 190 0.90 0.50 17.36
N SER A 191 0.97 1.54 18.18
CA SER A 191 -0.15 2.08 18.94
C SER A 191 -0.39 3.53 18.57
N VAL A 192 -1.66 3.92 18.61
CA VAL A 192 -2.08 5.28 18.34
C VAL A 192 -2.84 5.85 19.53
N TYR A 193 -2.57 7.11 19.83
CA TYR A 193 -3.19 7.93 20.85
C TYR A 193 -3.92 9.07 20.16
N CYS A 194 -5.25 9.06 20.24
CA CYS A 194 -6.10 10.15 19.73
C CYS A 194 -6.46 11.18 20.82
N ASN A 195 -6.01 10.93 22.04
CA ASN A 195 -6.07 11.91 23.12
C ASN A 195 -4.81 11.77 23.98
N SER A 196 -3.81 12.58 23.66
CA SER A 196 -2.50 12.62 24.33
C SER A 196 -2.61 12.85 25.84
N SER A 197 -3.62 13.60 26.30
CA SER A 197 -3.82 13.90 27.73
C SER A 197 -4.20 12.67 28.56
N THR A 198 -4.85 11.68 27.95
CA THR A 198 -5.29 10.45 28.65
C THR A 198 -4.22 9.36 28.66
N GLN A 199 -3.19 9.49 27.81
CA GLN A 199 -2.14 8.48 27.58
C GLN A 199 -2.68 7.05 27.40
N THR A 200 -3.92 6.91 26.96
CA THR A 200 -4.59 5.63 26.77
C THR A 200 -4.50 5.24 25.30
N ILE A 201 -4.03 4.02 25.04
CA ILE A 201 -3.98 3.47 23.68
C ILE A 201 -5.40 3.49 23.11
N SER A 202 -5.58 4.26 22.06
CA SER A 202 -6.86 4.44 21.38
C SER A 202 -7.08 3.29 20.40
N ASP A 203 -6.02 2.91 19.67
CA ASP A 203 -6.00 1.79 18.75
C ASP A 203 -4.59 1.20 18.64
N HIS A 204 -4.47 -0.08 18.24
CA HIS A 204 -3.17 -0.71 18.05
C HIS A 204 -3.22 -1.91 17.08
N VAL A 205 -2.09 -2.16 16.44
CA VAL A 205 -1.80 -3.34 15.61
C VAL A 205 -0.46 -3.93 16.06
N HIS A 206 -0.27 -5.22 15.83
CA HIS A 206 0.96 -5.90 16.20
C HIS A 206 1.21 -7.11 15.30
N GLY A 207 2.47 -7.51 15.19
CA GLY A 207 2.87 -8.64 14.38
C GLY A 207 4.32 -9.01 14.63
N TRP A 208 4.87 -9.81 13.73
CA TRP A 208 6.20 -10.38 13.88
C TRP A 208 7.08 -10.06 12.69
N ILE A 209 8.38 -9.96 12.96
CA ILE A 209 9.42 -9.77 11.95
C ILE A 209 10.61 -10.66 12.28
N ALA A 210 11.21 -11.28 11.27
CA ALA A 210 12.47 -11.99 11.44
C ALA A 210 13.50 -11.50 10.44
N ARG A 211 14.73 -11.28 10.92
CA ARG A 211 15.84 -10.94 10.04
C ARG A 211 16.43 -12.23 9.47
N THR A 212 16.48 -12.34 8.15
CA THR A 212 17.12 -13.45 7.43
C THR A 212 18.43 -13.01 6.81
N ASN A 213 19.29 -13.97 6.47
CA ASN A 213 20.50 -13.68 5.73
C ASN A 213 20.17 -13.48 4.25
N ILE A 214 20.87 -12.54 3.60
CA ILE A 214 20.81 -12.42 2.14
C ILE A 214 21.55 -13.61 1.50
N SER A 215 20.89 -14.31 0.58
CA SER A 215 21.54 -15.40 -0.16
C SER A 215 22.44 -14.84 -1.26
N GLY A 216 23.55 -15.53 -1.58
CA GLY A 216 24.44 -15.06 -2.66
C GLY A 216 23.75 -14.95 -4.03
N ASN A 217 22.72 -15.77 -4.28
CA ASN A 217 21.90 -15.67 -5.49
C ASN A 217 21.05 -14.39 -5.49
N LEU A 218 20.47 -14.04 -4.35
CA LEU A 218 19.69 -12.80 -4.20
C LEU A 218 20.61 -11.58 -4.30
N GLU A 219 21.76 -11.60 -3.62
CA GLU A 219 22.76 -10.54 -3.69
C GLU A 219 23.19 -10.27 -5.15
N ALA A 220 23.55 -11.31 -5.90
CA ALA A 220 23.92 -11.20 -7.31
C ALA A 220 22.79 -10.63 -8.19
N ARG A 221 21.52 -10.96 -7.89
CA ARG A 221 20.36 -10.38 -8.59
C ARG A 221 20.18 -8.90 -8.28
N LEU A 222 20.56 -8.43 -7.09
CA LEU A 222 20.33 -7.06 -6.65
C LEU A 222 21.40 -6.07 -7.12
N GLU A 223 22.64 -6.52 -7.37
CA GLU A 223 23.79 -5.65 -7.69
C GLU A 223 23.52 -4.66 -8.82
N ASN A 224 22.86 -5.10 -9.90
CA ASN A 224 22.62 -4.29 -11.09
C ASN A 224 21.12 -4.15 -11.43
N ALA A 225 20.24 -4.55 -10.51
CA ALA A 225 18.80 -4.47 -10.71
C ALA A 225 18.30 -3.02 -10.63
N SER A 226 17.37 -2.68 -11.52
CA SER A 226 16.50 -1.51 -11.36
C SER A 226 15.63 -1.63 -10.11
N THR A 227 15.04 -0.52 -9.66
CA THR A 227 14.19 -0.49 -8.45
C THR A 227 13.05 -1.53 -8.50
N LEU A 228 12.38 -1.69 -9.64
CA LEU A 228 11.32 -2.69 -9.81
C LEU A 228 11.87 -4.12 -9.81
N GLU A 229 13.03 -4.36 -10.43
CA GLU A 229 13.69 -5.68 -10.41
C GLU A 229 14.15 -6.05 -9.00
N LYS A 230 14.59 -5.07 -8.18
CA LYS A 230 14.91 -5.29 -6.76
C LYS A 230 13.67 -5.70 -5.98
N ALA A 231 12.58 -4.96 -6.12
CA ALA A 231 11.31 -5.31 -5.49
C ALA A 231 10.84 -6.72 -5.89
N SER A 232 10.91 -7.06 -7.18
CA SER A 232 10.59 -8.41 -7.67
C SER A 232 11.52 -9.47 -7.07
N ALA A 233 12.82 -9.22 -6.99
CA ALA A 233 13.77 -10.18 -6.42
C ALA A 233 13.52 -10.44 -4.93
N TYR A 234 13.20 -9.40 -4.15
CA TYR A 234 12.79 -9.58 -2.76
C TYR A 234 11.48 -10.36 -2.65
N ALA A 235 10.50 -10.06 -3.51
CA ALA A 235 9.18 -10.71 -3.52
C ALA A 235 9.29 -12.21 -3.80
N ASP A 236 10.12 -12.61 -4.78
CA ASP A 236 10.41 -14.01 -5.12
C ASP A 236 11.06 -14.78 -3.96
N ASN A 237 11.75 -14.08 -3.06
CA ASN A 237 12.44 -14.67 -1.92
C ASN A 237 11.62 -14.55 -0.61
N GLY A 238 10.37 -14.11 -0.67
CA GLY A 238 9.49 -13.97 0.50
C GLY A 238 9.90 -12.85 1.45
N ILE A 239 10.71 -11.89 1.00
CA ILE A 239 11.20 -10.77 1.79
C ILE A 239 10.21 -9.61 1.67
N TRP A 240 9.20 -9.60 2.54
CA TRP A 240 8.09 -8.66 2.46
C TRP A 240 8.51 -7.20 2.69
N GLN A 241 9.33 -6.92 3.71
CA GLN A 241 9.57 -5.54 4.14
C GLN A 241 10.29 -4.72 3.06
N GLU A 242 11.31 -5.30 2.43
CA GLU A 242 12.06 -4.69 1.35
C GLU A 242 11.22 -4.60 0.07
N THR A 243 10.39 -5.60 -0.23
CA THR A 243 9.45 -5.56 -1.36
C THR A 243 8.50 -4.37 -1.24
N LEU A 244 7.81 -4.28 -0.09
CA LEU A 244 6.83 -3.23 0.18
C LEU A 244 7.49 -1.85 0.23
N THR A 245 8.63 -1.74 0.92
CA THR A 245 9.35 -0.47 1.06
C THR A 245 9.86 0.03 -0.29
N THR A 246 10.46 -0.84 -1.11
CA THR A 246 10.97 -0.46 -2.43
C THR A 246 9.85 0.07 -3.34
N LEU A 247 8.69 -0.59 -3.35
CA LEU A 247 7.55 -0.13 -4.17
C LEU A 247 6.84 1.10 -3.60
N GLY A 248 6.64 1.15 -2.29
CA GLY A 248 6.01 2.28 -1.62
C GLY A 248 6.83 3.56 -1.79
N GLU A 249 8.15 3.48 -1.66
CA GLU A 249 9.03 4.63 -1.89
C GLU A 249 9.08 5.06 -3.36
N LEU A 250 9.14 4.11 -4.30
CA LEU A 250 9.08 4.42 -5.72
C LEU A 250 7.77 5.12 -6.09
N TYR A 251 6.63 4.60 -5.62
CA TYR A 251 5.33 5.20 -5.89
C TYR A 251 5.19 6.59 -5.25
N ARG A 252 5.69 6.76 -4.01
CA ARG A 252 5.70 8.06 -3.33
C ARG A 252 6.57 9.10 -4.05
N ALA A 253 7.76 8.70 -4.52
CA ALA A 253 8.68 9.59 -5.23
C ALA A 253 8.19 9.94 -6.64
N GLU A 254 7.50 9.01 -7.30
CA GLU A 254 7.01 9.16 -8.67
C GLU A 254 5.50 8.87 -8.78
N PRO A 255 4.61 9.72 -8.21
CA PRO A 255 3.18 9.43 -8.15
C PRO A 255 2.48 9.39 -9.53
N GLN A 256 3.12 9.94 -10.57
CA GLN A 256 2.65 9.90 -11.97
C GLN A 256 3.19 8.69 -12.75
N ASN A 257 4.06 7.88 -12.15
CA ASN A 257 4.57 6.66 -12.76
C ASN A 257 3.50 5.56 -12.65
N ASN A 258 2.79 5.32 -13.76
CA ASN A 258 1.73 4.31 -13.82
C ASN A 258 2.22 2.89 -13.52
N ILE A 259 3.49 2.57 -13.78
CA ILE A 259 4.07 1.25 -13.50
C ILE A 259 4.28 1.08 -11.99
N ALA A 260 4.79 2.12 -11.31
CA ALA A 260 4.95 2.12 -9.86
C ALA A 260 3.59 2.04 -9.14
N LYS A 261 2.62 2.88 -9.58
CA LYS A 261 1.24 2.85 -9.07
C LYS A 261 0.61 1.48 -9.23
N PHE A 262 0.69 0.89 -10.42
CA PHE A 262 0.11 -0.43 -10.71
C PHE A 262 0.71 -1.52 -9.82
N ASN A 263 2.05 -1.58 -9.68
CA ASN A 263 2.70 -2.60 -8.85
C ASN A 263 2.41 -2.43 -7.35
N TRP A 264 2.32 -1.20 -6.86
CA TRP A 264 1.89 -0.91 -5.49
C TRP A 264 0.47 -1.43 -5.24
N GLN A 265 -0.47 -1.10 -6.12
CA GLN A 265 -1.86 -1.55 -6.02
C GLN A 265 -1.97 -3.07 -6.11
N ASN A 266 -1.23 -3.69 -7.03
CA ASN A 266 -1.23 -5.13 -7.17
C ASN A 266 -0.67 -5.83 -5.92
N LEU A 267 0.46 -5.36 -5.39
CA LEU A 267 1.05 -5.94 -4.17
C LEU A 267 0.09 -5.85 -2.98
N LEU A 268 -0.62 -4.74 -2.81
CA LEU A 268 -1.60 -4.62 -1.73
C LEU A 268 -2.83 -5.51 -1.97
N ALA A 269 -3.23 -5.73 -3.22
CA ALA A 269 -4.30 -6.64 -3.56
C ALA A 269 -3.97 -8.11 -3.24
N THR A 270 -2.70 -8.54 -3.34
CA THR A 270 -2.31 -9.93 -2.99
C THR A 270 -2.46 -10.25 -1.50
N ILE A 271 -2.70 -9.24 -0.67
CA ILE A 271 -2.89 -9.35 0.77
C ILE A 271 -4.22 -8.72 1.22
N ASP A 272 -5.21 -8.62 0.33
CA ASP A 272 -6.56 -8.07 0.58
C ASP A 272 -6.60 -6.60 1.06
N LEU A 273 -5.63 -5.77 0.66
CA LEU A 273 -5.56 -4.33 1.01
C LEU A 273 -5.79 -3.41 -0.19
N GLN A 274 -6.42 -3.89 -1.26
CA GLN A 274 -6.73 -3.09 -2.45
C GLN A 274 -7.54 -1.82 -2.13
N ASP A 275 -8.41 -1.86 -1.11
CA ASP A 275 -9.28 -0.74 -0.75
C ASP A 275 -8.51 0.47 -0.18
N ILE A 276 -7.31 0.26 0.33
CA ILE A 276 -6.44 1.33 0.83
C ILE A 276 -5.29 1.67 -0.12
N ALA A 277 -5.21 1.03 -1.29
CA ALA A 277 -4.05 1.19 -2.17
C ALA A 277 -3.94 2.58 -2.83
N GLU A 278 -5.04 3.35 -2.84
CA GLU A 278 -5.09 4.72 -3.37
C GLU A 278 -5.06 5.82 -2.30
N VAL A 279 -5.01 5.46 -1.01
CA VAL A 279 -4.86 6.49 0.03
C VAL A 279 -3.48 7.15 -0.07
N PRO A 280 -3.34 8.42 0.36
CA PRO A 280 -2.05 9.12 0.27
C PRO A 280 -0.95 8.41 1.05
N LEU A 281 0.26 8.33 0.47
CA LEU A 281 1.48 7.98 1.20
C LEU A 281 2.03 9.25 1.83
N LEU A 282 1.97 9.34 3.15
CA LEU A 282 2.38 10.51 3.93
C LEU A 282 3.86 10.39 4.30
N GLU A 283 4.54 11.53 4.36
CA GLU A 283 5.85 11.59 5.01
C GLU A 283 5.64 11.44 6.52
N CYS A 284 6.27 10.44 7.11
CA CYS A 284 6.32 10.30 8.55
C CYS A 284 7.67 9.77 8.99
N CYS A 285 7.97 10.16 10.22
CA CYS A 285 8.71 9.35 11.16
C CYS A 285 10.21 9.18 10.85
N ASP A 286 10.83 10.16 10.19
CA ASP A 286 12.29 10.26 10.16
C ASP A 286 12.79 10.72 11.55
N THR A 287 13.76 9.99 12.11
CA THR A 287 14.11 9.93 13.54
C THR A 287 14.66 11.20 14.22
N THR A 288 14.34 12.40 13.75
CA THR A 288 14.93 13.63 14.31
C THR A 288 14.25 14.18 15.56
N VAL A 289 13.17 13.56 16.05
CA VAL A 289 12.52 13.97 17.31
C VAL A 289 12.21 12.76 18.18
N SER A 290 13.19 12.32 18.98
CA SER A 290 12.96 11.44 20.12
C SER A 290 12.68 12.30 21.37
N LEU A 291 11.48 12.20 21.93
CA LEU A 291 11.32 12.46 23.37
C LEU A 291 11.86 11.23 24.08
N ASP A 292 13.13 11.30 24.46
CA ASP A 292 13.74 10.34 25.38
C ASP A 292 12.98 10.40 26.70
N LEU A 293 12.08 9.44 26.92
CA LEU A 293 11.57 9.16 28.25
C LEU A 293 12.51 8.13 28.88
N SER A 294 13.70 8.60 29.23
CA SER A 294 14.57 7.93 30.20
C SER A 294 13.82 7.86 31.53
N GLY A 295 13.21 6.70 31.77
CA GLY A 295 12.57 6.35 33.02
C GLY A 295 13.47 5.42 33.83
N ASN A 296 14.19 6.02 34.79
CA ASN A 296 14.75 5.49 36.04
C ASN A 296 15.33 4.06 36.08
#